data_AF-A0A197ZWN0-F1
#
_entry.id   AF-A0A197ZWN0-F1
#
_cell.length_a   1.000
_cell.length_b   1.000
_cell.length_c   1.000
_cell.angle_alpha   90.00
_cell.angle_beta   90.00
_cell.angle_gamma   90.00
#
_symmetry.space_group_name_H-M   'P 1'
#
loop_
_entity.id
_entity.type
_entity.pdbx_description
1 polymer ?
#
loop_
_entity_poly.entity_id
_entity_poly.type
_entity_poly.pdbx_seq_one_letter_code
_entity_poly.pdbx_strand_id
1 'polypeptide(L)'
;MKKNTQIISTDGSWVNALENEPIPAWAQPKEGEAYVWGASDPLGPAAVVAKTFTVHSKHIEKATLFLAVDNYAIVLINGVPVVIDPPQDTLAFYNPGRTFHIEPFLQRGENNIVIAGFNSPSNANRSVGNPAGILARIEIDYKHHHH
;
A
#
# COMPACT_ATOMS: atom_id res chain seq x y z
N MET A 1 -6.10 28.10 6.41
CA MET A 1 -6.25 27.03 7.42
C MET A 1 -5.35 25.88 7.00
N LYS A 2 -4.44 25.40 7.87
CA LYS A 2 -3.60 24.24 7.54
C LYS A 2 -4.35 22.97 7.91
N LYS A 3 -4.78 22.18 6.92
CA LYS A 3 -5.22 20.80 7.18
C LYS A 3 -4.08 20.07 7.87
N ASN A 4 -4.37 19.40 8.98
CA ASN A 4 -3.41 18.49 9.61
C ASN A 4 -3.60 17.11 8.96
N THR A 5 -2.97 16.93 7.80
CA THR A 5 -3.03 15.67 7.04
C THR A 5 -1.69 14.96 7.20
N GLN A 6 -1.74 13.70 7.65
CA GLN A 6 -0.61 12.81 7.66
C GLN A 6 -0.67 11.91 6.43
N ILE A 7 0.44 11.81 5.70
CA ILE A 7 0.58 10.94 4.53
C ILE A 7 1.66 9.90 4.85
N ILE A 8 1.34 8.63 4.65
CA ILE A 8 2.29 7.52 4.68
C ILE A 8 2.14 6.78 3.35
N SER A 9 3.17 6.74 2.53
CA SER A 9 3.17 6.06 1.23
C SER A 9 4.29 5.04 1.14
N THR A 10 4.13 4.06 0.25
CA THR A 10 5.20 3.11 -0.07
C THR A 10 6.39 3.83 -0.67
N ASP A 11 7.56 3.50 -0.14
CA ASP A 11 8.89 3.94 -0.57
C ASP A 11 9.94 2.92 -0.05
N GLY A 12 11.22 3.17 -0.33
CA GLY A 12 12.34 2.33 0.12
C GLY A 12 12.58 2.34 1.63
N SER A 13 11.83 3.12 2.41
CA SER A 13 11.91 3.15 3.87
C SER A 13 10.99 2.13 4.56
N TRP A 14 10.17 1.40 3.79
CA TRP A 14 9.34 0.31 4.30
C TRP A 14 10.18 -0.94 4.55
N VAL A 15 9.74 -1.76 5.51
CA VAL A 15 10.39 -3.05 5.79
C VAL A 15 10.24 -3.94 4.56
N ASN A 16 11.37 -4.53 4.14
CA ASN A 16 11.48 -5.42 2.98
C ASN A 16 11.01 -4.78 1.66
N ALA A 17 11.01 -3.45 1.54
CA ALA A 17 10.65 -2.77 0.30
C ALA A 17 11.89 -2.43 -0.52
N LEU A 18 11.86 -2.84 -1.79
CA LEU A 18 12.77 -2.38 -2.83
C LEU A 18 11.94 -1.59 -3.84
N GLU A 19 12.30 -0.31 -4.05
CA GLU A 19 11.65 0.52 -5.05
C GLU A 19 11.87 -0.04 -6.46
N ASN A 20 10.84 0.04 -7.29
CA ASN A 20 10.93 -0.33 -8.68
C ASN A 20 10.27 0.69 -9.60
N GLU A 21 10.80 0.78 -10.81
CA GLU A 21 10.32 1.73 -11.81
C GLU A 21 8.82 1.53 -12.09
N PRO A 22 8.04 2.63 -12.14
CA PRO A 22 6.65 2.58 -12.52
C PRO A 22 6.52 2.24 -14.01
N ILE A 23 5.48 1.48 -14.35
CA ILE A 23 5.14 1.18 -15.74
C ILE A 23 4.06 2.17 -16.20
N PRO A 24 4.10 2.69 -17.44
CA PRO A 24 3.13 3.69 -17.92
C PRO A 24 1.67 3.25 -17.82
N ALA A 25 1.39 1.95 -17.87
CA ALA A 25 0.04 1.39 -17.73
C ALA A 25 -0.49 1.38 -16.29
N TRP A 26 0.38 1.54 -15.29
CA TRP A 26 0.00 1.54 -13.88
C TRP A 26 -0.50 2.91 -13.42
N ALA A 27 -1.17 2.92 -12.26
CA ALA A 27 -1.48 4.18 -11.57
C ALA A 27 -0.16 4.90 -11.23
N GLN A 28 -0.01 6.15 -11.65
CA GLN A 28 1.26 6.86 -11.48
C GLN A 28 1.46 7.30 -10.03
N PRO A 29 2.66 7.07 -9.44
CA PRO A 29 2.95 7.53 -8.08
C PRO A 29 2.95 9.05 -8.00
N LYS A 30 2.54 9.60 -6.85
CA LYS A 30 2.70 11.02 -6.54
C LYS A 30 4.13 11.30 -6.05
N GLU A 31 4.47 12.57 -5.86
CA GLU A 31 5.73 12.97 -5.24
C GLU A 31 5.88 12.31 -3.85
N GLY A 32 7.04 11.68 -3.62
CA GLY A 32 7.33 10.93 -2.40
C GLY A 32 6.70 9.54 -2.32
N GLU A 33 6.19 9.00 -3.43
CA GLU A 33 5.71 7.62 -3.52
C GLU A 33 6.52 6.83 -4.54
N ALA A 34 6.66 5.54 -4.27
CA ALA A 34 7.23 4.59 -5.20
C ALA A 34 6.41 3.31 -5.23
N TYR A 35 6.42 2.65 -6.38
CA TYR A 35 6.13 1.22 -6.42
C TYR A 35 7.25 0.48 -5.72
N VAL A 36 6.87 -0.52 -4.93
CA VAL A 36 7.83 -1.37 -4.23
C VAL A 36 7.54 -2.85 -4.47
N TRP A 37 8.58 -3.66 -4.33
CA TRP A 37 8.50 -5.12 -4.24
C TRP A 37 9.39 -5.65 -3.10
N GLY A 38 9.44 -6.97 -2.92
CA GLY A 38 10.20 -7.60 -1.83
C GLY A 38 11.71 -7.46 -2.01
N ALA A 39 12.40 -6.79 -1.09
CA ALA A 39 13.86 -6.64 -1.14
C ALA A 39 14.61 -7.97 -0.94
N SER A 40 14.06 -8.88 -0.14
CA SER A 40 14.62 -10.22 0.10
C SER A 40 14.47 -11.18 -1.09
N ASP A 41 13.46 -10.97 -1.94
CA ASP A 41 13.27 -11.70 -3.19
C ASP A 41 12.70 -10.77 -4.30
N PRO A 42 13.55 -9.93 -4.91
CA PRO A 42 13.13 -8.89 -5.86
C PRO A 42 12.49 -9.42 -7.15
N LEU A 43 12.70 -10.70 -7.44
CA LEU A 43 12.18 -11.38 -8.63
C LEU A 43 11.13 -12.43 -8.26
N GLY A 44 10.85 -12.64 -6.97
CA GLY A 44 9.91 -13.65 -6.51
C GLY A 44 8.48 -13.41 -6.97
N PRO A 45 7.63 -14.47 -6.94
CA PRO A 45 6.23 -14.39 -7.32
C PRO A 45 5.37 -13.68 -6.26
N ALA A 46 5.91 -13.41 -5.07
CA ALA A 46 5.21 -12.73 -3.99
C ALA A 46 6.17 -11.84 -3.20
N ALA A 47 5.62 -10.81 -2.57
CA ALA A 47 6.33 -9.91 -1.69
C ALA A 47 5.50 -9.58 -0.46
N VAL A 48 6.17 -9.40 0.69
CA VAL A 48 5.56 -8.87 1.90
C VAL A 48 6.33 -7.62 2.31
N VAL A 49 5.64 -6.48 2.36
CA VAL A 49 6.19 -5.19 2.80
C VAL A 49 5.39 -4.67 3.98
N ALA A 50 6.04 -3.93 4.87
CA ALA A 50 5.37 -3.43 6.07
C ALA A 50 5.87 -2.06 6.52
N LYS A 51 5.02 -1.34 7.25
CA LYS A 51 5.37 -0.07 7.88
C LYS A 51 4.69 0.07 9.23
N THR A 52 5.45 0.58 10.19
CA THR A 52 4.92 1.10 11.44
C THR A 52 4.78 2.61 11.34
N PHE A 53 3.66 3.16 11.79
CA PHE A 53 3.40 4.59 11.81
C PHE A 53 2.60 5.00 13.04
N THR A 54 2.75 6.26 13.44
CA THR A 54 2.06 6.80 14.62
C THR A 54 0.85 7.62 14.21
N VAL A 55 -0.29 7.34 14.83
CA VAL A 55 -1.50 8.16 14.75
C VAL A 55 -1.58 9.06 15.99
N HIS A 56 -1.53 10.37 15.78
CA HIS A 56 -1.33 11.34 16.86
C HIS A 56 -2.58 11.62 17.69
N SER A 57 -3.78 11.39 17.13
CA SER A 57 -5.06 11.72 17.77
C SER A 57 -6.09 10.63 17.53
N LYS A 58 -6.98 10.40 18.52
CA LYS A 58 -8.19 9.57 18.33
C LYS A 58 -9.26 10.29 17.50
N HIS A 59 -9.13 11.59 17.29
CA HIS A 59 -10.10 12.40 16.55
C HIS A 59 -9.71 12.44 15.06
N ILE A 60 -9.78 11.28 14.41
CA ILE A 60 -9.66 11.16 12.97
C ILE A 60 -10.96 11.64 12.34
N GLU A 61 -10.88 12.58 11.40
CA GLU A 61 -12.02 13.00 10.59
C GLU A 61 -12.24 12.04 9.43
N LYS A 62 -11.14 11.68 8.75
CA LYS A 62 -11.12 10.76 7.63
C LYS A 62 -9.77 10.08 7.56
N ALA A 63 -9.75 8.79 7.22
CA ALA A 63 -8.54 8.06 6.92
C ALA A 63 -8.78 7.10 5.76
N THR A 64 -7.95 7.18 4.74
CA THR A 64 -8.09 6.37 3.54
C THR A 64 -6.80 5.67 3.16
N LEU A 65 -6.91 4.45 2.67
CA LEU A 65 -5.86 3.70 1.99
C LEU A 65 -6.14 3.69 0.49
N PHE A 66 -5.29 4.32 -0.29
CA PHE A 66 -5.17 4.06 -1.71
C PHE A 66 -4.25 2.85 -1.92
N LEU A 67 -4.66 1.90 -2.77
CA LEU A 67 -3.90 0.71 -3.12
C LEU A 67 -3.97 0.46 -4.63
N ALA A 68 -2.82 0.41 -5.28
CA ALA A 68 -2.63 -0.07 -6.64
C ALA A 68 -1.61 -1.21 -6.63
N VAL A 69 -1.96 -2.32 -7.26
CA VAL A 69 -1.15 -3.55 -7.27
C VAL A 69 -1.23 -4.22 -8.63
N ASP A 70 -0.17 -4.94 -8.94
CA ASP A 70 -0.06 -5.83 -10.10
C ASP A 70 0.43 -7.20 -9.59
N ASN A 71 -0.43 -8.18 -9.34
CA ASN A 71 -1.84 -8.30 -9.77
C ASN A 71 -2.88 -8.17 -8.63
N TYR A 72 -2.61 -8.72 -7.44
CA TYR A 72 -3.56 -8.72 -6.33
C TYR A 72 -2.82 -8.68 -4.99
N ALA A 73 -3.52 -8.29 -3.93
CA ALA A 73 -2.92 -8.17 -2.61
C ALA A 73 -3.86 -8.48 -1.45
N ILE A 74 -3.23 -8.76 -0.31
CA ILE A 74 -3.86 -8.76 1.01
C ILE A 74 -3.25 -7.62 1.81
N VAL A 75 -4.09 -6.78 2.42
CA VAL A 75 -3.66 -5.70 3.31
C VAL A 75 -4.21 -5.94 4.70
N LEU A 76 -3.32 -5.94 5.69
CA LEU A 76 -3.64 -6.00 7.10
C LEU A 76 -3.25 -4.68 7.77
N ILE A 77 -4.15 -4.10 8.56
CA ILE A 77 -3.83 -2.99 9.46
C ILE A 77 -4.06 -3.48 10.90
N ASN A 78 -3.04 -3.37 11.75
CA ASN A 78 -3.08 -3.88 13.13
C ASN A 78 -3.49 -5.36 13.21
N GLY A 79 -3.10 -6.16 12.21
CA GLY A 79 -3.45 -7.57 12.09
C GLY A 79 -4.87 -7.85 11.57
N VAL A 80 -5.70 -6.82 11.36
CA VAL A 80 -7.06 -6.96 10.83
C VAL A 80 -7.06 -6.79 9.31
N PRO A 81 -7.70 -7.70 8.55
CA PRO A 81 -7.79 -7.58 7.10
C PRO A 81 -8.64 -6.38 6.68
N VAL A 82 -8.05 -5.53 5.83
CA VAL A 82 -8.69 -4.36 5.20
C VAL A 82 -9.00 -4.64 3.74
N VAL A 83 -8.10 -5.34 3.04
CA VAL A 83 -8.25 -5.74 1.64
C VAL A 83 -7.87 -7.22 1.52
N ILE A 84 -8.69 -7.98 0.80
CA ILE A 84 -8.38 -9.35 0.37
C ILE A 84 -8.82 -9.44 -1.09
N ASP A 85 -7.87 -9.27 -2.00
CA ASP A 85 -8.13 -9.44 -3.42
C ASP A 85 -8.03 -10.91 -3.83
N PRO A 86 -8.99 -11.43 -4.60
CA PRO A 86 -8.85 -12.75 -5.19
C PRO A 86 -7.81 -12.75 -6.32
N PRO A 87 -7.10 -13.87 -6.55
CA PRO A 87 -6.24 -14.03 -7.72
C PRO A 87 -6.98 -13.71 -9.01
N GLN A 88 -6.28 -13.09 -9.95
CA GLN A 88 -6.82 -12.78 -11.28
C GLN A 88 -6.04 -13.61 -12.31
N ASP A 89 -6.75 -14.42 -13.10
CA ASP A 89 -6.18 -15.23 -14.19
C ASP A 89 -5.91 -14.39 -15.45
N THR A 90 -5.31 -13.21 -15.27
CA THR A 90 -4.92 -12.33 -16.36
C THR A 90 -3.53 -11.81 -16.07
N LEU A 91 -2.56 -12.12 -16.94
CA LEU A 91 -1.14 -11.77 -16.83
C LEU A 91 -0.84 -10.26 -16.71
N ALA A 92 -1.85 -9.41 -16.95
CA ALA A 92 -1.72 -7.96 -16.99
C ALA A 92 -2.96 -7.31 -16.35
N PHE A 93 -3.38 -7.79 -15.18
CA PHE A 93 -4.47 -7.18 -14.42
C PHE A 93 -3.93 -6.02 -13.59
N TYR A 94 -3.66 -4.91 -14.28
CA TYR A 94 -3.24 -3.67 -13.63
C TYR A 94 -4.43 -3.05 -12.91
N ASN A 95 -4.39 -3.03 -11.59
CA ASN A 95 -5.42 -2.34 -10.83
C ASN A 95 -5.20 -0.82 -10.96
N PRO A 96 -6.18 -0.02 -11.45
CA PRO A 96 -6.04 1.43 -11.63
C PRO A 96 -5.92 2.20 -10.30
N GLY A 97 -5.89 1.50 -9.17
CA GLY A 97 -5.89 2.06 -7.84
C GLY A 97 -7.29 2.15 -7.27
N ARG A 98 -7.46 1.64 -6.05
CA ARG A 98 -8.73 1.71 -5.30
C ARG A 98 -8.49 2.37 -3.96
N THR A 99 -9.51 3.04 -3.46
CA THR A 99 -9.46 3.73 -2.16
C THR A 99 -10.40 3.07 -1.18
N PHE A 100 -9.89 2.79 0.02
CA PHE A 100 -10.60 2.16 1.12
C PHE A 100 -10.65 3.09 2.32
N HIS A 101 -11.78 3.11 3.03
CA HIS A 101 -11.90 3.77 4.32
C HIS A 101 -11.27 2.91 5.41
N ILE A 102 -10.32 3.49 6.16
CA ILE A 102 -9.52 2.73 7.13
C ILE A 102 -9.63 3.24 8.58
N GLU A 103 -10.45 4.27 8.82
CA GLU A 103 -10.70 4.82 10.16
C GLU A 103 -10.99 3.73 11.21
N PRO A 104 -11.82 2.69 10.92
CA PRO A 104 -12.17 1.67 11.90
C PRO A 104 -11.00 0.76 12.31
N PHE A 105 -9.90 0.74 11.55
CA PHE A 105 -8.76 -0.14 11.78
C PHE A 105 -7.61 0.56 12.49
N LEU A 106 -7.70 1.88 12.69
CA LEU A 106 -6.66 2.70 13.29
C LEU A 106 -6.89 2.89 14.79
N GLN A 107 -5.79 2.95 15.54
CA GLN A 107 -5.77 3.29 16.96
C GLN A 107 -4.86 4.49 17.21
N ARG A 108 -5.08 5.25 18.28
CA ARG A 108 -4.12 6.28 18.70
C ARG A 108 -2.82 5.62 19.16
N GLY A 109 -1.70 6.20 18.77
CA GLY A 109 -0.37 5.65 19.05
C GLY A 109 0.15 4.86 17.85
N GLU A 110 0.88 3.79 18.12
CA GLU A 110 1.50 2.97 17.10
C GLU A 110 0.47 2.13 16.33
N ASN A 111 0.61 2.09 15.01
CA ASN A 111 -0.14 1.25 14.10
C ASN A 111 0.82 0.56 13.15
N ASN A 112 0.45 -0.63 12.68
CA ASN A 112 1.19 -1.34 11.64
C ASN A 112 0.31 -1.59 10.42
N ILE A 113 0.90 -1.48 9.25
CA ILE A 113 0.35 -1.99 8.00
C ILE A 113 1.28 -3.05 7.43
N VAL A 114 0.70 -4.15 6.96
CA VAL A 114 1.38 -5.22 6.23
C VAL A 114 0.64 -5.42 4.92
N ILE A 115 1.40 -5.44 3.83
CA ILE A 115 0.87 -5.69 2.49
C ILE A 115 1.59 -6.91 1.92
N ALA A 116 0.82 -7.97 1.63
CA ALA A 116 1.29 -9.11 0.86
C ALA A 116 0.80 -8.95 -0.58
N GLY A 117 1.72 -8.73 -1.51
CA GLY A 117 1.44 -8.64 -2.94
C GLY A 117 1.82 -9.93 -3.67
N PHE A 118 1.05 -10.26 -4.69
CA PHE A 118 1.22 -11.50 -5.45
C PHE A 118 1.21 -11.22 -6.95
N ASN A 119 2.15 -11.83 -7.66
CA ASN A 119 2.19 -11.84 -9.11
C ASN A 119 1.27 -12.94 -9.66
N SER A 120 0.78 -12.78 -10.90
CA SER A 120 -0.02 -13.79 -11.60
C SER A 120 0.71 -14.24 -12.87
N PRO A 121 0.76 -15.55 -13.17
CA PRO A 121 0.34 -16.66 -12.31
C PRO A 121 1.23 -16.77 -11.06
N SER A 122 0.71 -17.37 -9.99
CA SER A 122 1.34 -17.37 -8.64
C SER A 122 2.68 -18.10 -8.55
N ASN A 123 3.10 -18.78 -9.63
CA ASN A 123 4.38 -19.45 -9.75
C ASN A 123 5.35 -18.74 -10.72
N ALA A 124 4.94 -17.61 -11.31
CA ALA A 124 5.77 -16.84 -12.22
C ALA A 124 6.50 -15.72 -11.48
N ASN A 125 7.81 -15.70 -11.69
CA ASN A 125 8.67 -14.65 -11.16
C ASN A 125 8.36 -13.29 -11.80
N ARG A 126 8.60 -12.24 -11.03
CA ARG A 126 8.60 -10.86 -11.53
C ARG A 126 9.70 -10.71 -12.57
N SER A 127 9.35 -10.10 -13.70
CA SER A 127 10.28 -9.80 -14.80
C SER A 127 9.78 -8.60 -15.60
N VAL A 128 10.54 -8.15 -16.61
CA VAL A 128 10.08 -7.10 -17.53
C VAL A 128 8.80 -7.52 -18.29
N GLY A 129 8.66 -8.80 -18.62
CA GLY A 129 7.48 -9.34 -19.32
C GLY A 129 6.34 -9.79 -18.40
N ASN A 130 6.57 -9.82 -17.09
CA ASN A 130 5.59 -10.15 -16.07
C ASN A 130 5.83 -9.27 -14.84
N PRO A 131 5.56 -7.96 -14.95
CA PRO A 131 5.90 -7.03 -13.89
C PRO A 131 5.01 -7.24 -12.67
N ALA A 132 5.50 -6.78 -11.52
CA ALA A 132 4.74 -6.77 -10.29
C ALA A 132 5.20 -5.57 -9.44
N GLY A 133 4.27 -5.01 -8.68
CA GLY A 133 4.51 -3.84 -7.87
C GLY A 133 3.37 -3.56 -6.90
N ILE A 134 3.72 -2.94 -5.78
CA ILE A 134 2.79 -2.47 -4.75
C ILE A 134 2.97 -0.97 -4.62
N LEU A 135 1.90 -0.21 -4.83
CA LEU A 135 1.81 1.20 -4.49
C LEU A 135 0.68 1.38 -3.47
N ALA A 136 1.00 1.92 -2.31
CA ALA A 136 0.01 2.24 -1.30
C ALA A 136 0.23 3.64 -0.71
N ARG A 137 -0.87 4.32 -0.40
CA ARG A 137 -0.88 5.62 0.28
C ARG A 137 -1.98 5.66 1.33
N ILE A 138 -1.60 5.87 2.58
CA ILE A 138 -2.48 6.21 3.67
C ILE A 138 -2.53 7.74 3.79
N GLU A 139 -3.72 8.30 3.76
CA GLU A 139 -3.99 9.71 4.07
C GLU A 139 -4.87 9.77 5.32
N ILE A 140 -4.45 10.50 6.36
CA ILE A 140 -5.19 10.67 7.63
C ILE A 140 -5.42 12.15 7.87
N ASP A 141 -6.68 12.57 7.84
CA ASP A 141 -7.13 13.90 8.19
C ASP A 141 -7.61 13.91 9.65
N TYR A 142 -7.04 14.80 10.46
CA TYR A 142 -7.44 14.96 11.86
C TYR A 142 -8.44 16.11 12.04
N LYS A 143 -9.43 15.94 12.92
CA LYS A 143 -10.35 17.03 13.29
C LYS A 143 -9.58 18.19 13.92
N HIS A 144 -9.94 19.41 13.53
CA HIS A 144 -9.50 20.63 14.22
C HIS A 144 -10.19 20.75 15.58
N HIS A 145 -9.40 20.83 16.66
CA HIS A 145 -9.92 21.28 17.95
C HIS A 145 -9.87 22.81 17.98
N HIS A 146 -11.05 23.45 17.99
CA HIS A 146 -11.15 24.84 18.41
C HIS A 146 -11.02 24.85 19.94
N HIS A 147 -9.93 25.43 20.43
CA HIS A 147 -9.79 25.79 21.83
C HIS A 147 -10.59 27.05 22.14
#